data_AF-A0A843E9U1-F1
#
_entry.id   AF-A0A843E9U1-F1
#
_cell.length_a   1.000
_cell.length_b   1.000
_cell.length_c   1.000
_cell.angle_alpha   90.00
_cell.angle_beta   90.00
_cell.angle_gamma   90.00
#
_symmetry.space_group_name_H-M   'P 1'
#
loop_
_entity.id
_entity.type
_entity.pdbx_description
1 polymer ?
#
loop_
_entity_poly.entity_id
_entity_poly.type
_entity_poly.pdbx_seq_one_letter_code
_entity_poly.pdbx_strand_id
1 'polypeptide(L)'
;MKIRTGRLEKEMTDEAAVYTSSLEFDRFIFDADIQCNYAHTSMLKAQGIIDEEIADKILEALDKLSDEGFDALEFDHSVEDVHMAVENYVTKLVGPEAGFMHTAKSRNDQVATDIRLLLRDRISEIQIGILEFIEGILELAKEHKETVMIGYTHLQHAQPVTLAHHLMAHAQALKRDYQRLDDTYKRVNLNPLGSAAMATTSFPIDRELTTQLLGFDDYLENSMDGVSSRDHIAETVFDLSALCTTLSKICEELVLWSTYEFGIVSM
;
A
#
# COMPACT_ATOMS: atom_id res chain seq x y z
N MET A 1 21.74 6.74 -11.71
CA MET A 1 21.97 7.65 -12.87
C MET A 1 21.12 8.92 -12.72
N LYS A 2 21.64 10.17 -12.89
CA LYS A 2 20.77 11.38 -12.81
C LYS A 2 19.80 11.41 -14.00
N ILE A 3 18.49 11.31 -13.77
CA ILE A 3 17.46 11.05 -14.81
C ILE A 3 17.37 12.16 -15.89
N ARG A 4 18.03 13.33 -15.72
CA ARG A 4 17.88 14.50 -16.60
C ARG A 4 19.19 15.11 -17.14
N THR A 5 20.35 14.50 -16.90
CA THR A 5 21.66 15.07 -17.25
C THR A 5 21.87 15.33 -18.75
N GLY A 6 21.12 14.67 -19.64
CA GLY A 6 21.19 14.92 -21.09
C GLY A 6 20.32 16.07 -21.60
N ARG A 7 19.43 16.64 -20.79
CA ARG A 7 18.37 17.56 -21.25
C ARG A 7 18.43 18.96 -20.64
N LEU A 8 19.14 19.14 -19.54
CA LEU A 8 19.29 20.42 -18.85
C LEU A 8 20.77 20.85 -18.86
N GLU A 9 21.02 22.10 -19.26
CA GLU A 9 22.38 22.66 -19.31
C GLU A 9 22.92 23.05 -17.92
N LYS A 10 22.03 23.28 -16.96
CA LYS A 10 22.38 23.69 -15.59
C LYS A 10 22.08 22.55 -14.62
N GLU A 11 22.94 22.41 -13.62
CA GLU A 11 22.70 21.51 -12.50
C GLU A 11 21.49 21.99 -11.68
N MET A 12 20.81 21.02 -11.06
CA MET A 12 19.71 21.29 -10.14
C MET A 12 20.23 22.02 -8.91
N THR A 13 19.53 23.05 -8.45
CA THR A 13 19.87 23.76 -7.21
C THR A 13 19.50 22.91 -5.99
N ASP A 14 20.16 23.13 -4.85
CA ASP A 14 19.86 22.42 -3.60
C ASP A 14 18.38 22.59 -3.18
N GLU A 15 17.83 23.80 -3.33
CA GLU A 15 16.41 24.06 -3.04
C GLU A 15 15.47 23.22 -3.92
N ALA A 16 15.78 23.09 -5.21
CA ALA A 16 15.00 22.27 -6.12
C ALA A 16 15.15 20.78 -5.77
N ALA A 17 16.36 20.33 -5.44
CA ALA A 17 16.63 18.95 -5.04
C ALA A 17 15.85 18.56 -3.78
N VAL A 18 15.84 19.42 -2.75
CA VAL A 18 15.07 19.21 -1.52
C VAL A 18 13.57 19.18 -1.83
N TYR A 19 13.08 20.08 -2.69
CA TYR A 19 11.65 20.13 -3.04
C TYR A 19 11.17 18.91 -3.84
N THR A 20 12.02 18.36 -4.72
CA THR A 20 11.65 17.22 -5.57
C THR A 20 11.90 15.87 -4.92
N SER A 21 12.62 15.82 -3.81
CA SER A 21 12.95 14.56 -3.13
C SER A 21 11.71 13.94 -2.48
N SER A 22 11.52 12.64 -2.67
CA SER A 22 10.47 11.84 -2.01
C SER A 22 11.01 10.93 -0.89
N LEU A 23 12.31 11.02 -0.60
CA LEU A 23 13.03 10.09 0.28
C LEU A 23 12.43 9.92 1.69
N GLU A 24 11.82 10.98 2.24
CA GLU A 24 11.17 10.92 3.55
C GLU A 24 10.04 9.87 3.59
N PHE A 25 9.30 9.73 2.49
CA PHE A 25 8.16 8.83 2.38
C PHE A 25 8.51 7.52 1.67
N ASP A 26 9.56 7.50 0.88
CA ASP A 26 9.85 6.34 0.04
C ASP A 26 10.27 5.08 0.80
N ARG A 27 10.64 5.20 2.09
CA ARG A 27 10.85 4.03 2.97
C ARG A 27 9.62 3.12 2.99
N PHE A 28 8.41 3.66 2.84
CA PHE A 28 7.18 2.87 2.87
C PHE A 28 7.00 1.99 1.62
N ILE A 29 7.56 2.37 0.48
CA ILE A 29 7.44 1.62 -0.78
C ILE A 29 8.69 0.79 -1.12
N PHE A 30 9.72 0.80 -0.27
CA PHE A 30 10.98 0.10 -0.51
C PHE A 30 10.82 -1.40 -0.79
N ASP A 31 10.08 -2.11 0.07
CA ASP A 31 9.88 -3.55 -0.10
C ASP A 31 9.10 -3.84 -1.41
N ALA A 32 8.12 -2.98 -1.72
CA ALA A 32 7.34 -3.08 -2.94
C ALA A 32 8.19 -2.79 -4.19
N ASP A 33 9.13 -1.84 -4.13
CA ASP A 33 10.07 -1.56 -5.21
C ASP A 33 10.99 -2.76 -5.47
N ILE A 34 11.51 -3.41 -4.43
CA ILE A 34 12.30 -4.64 -4.58
C ILE A 34 11.47 -5.73 -5.26
N GLN A 35 10.25 -5.99 -4.77
CA GLN A 35 9.34 -6.98 -5.36
C GLN A 35 9.06 -6.68 -6.84
N CYS A 36 8.79 -5.42 -7.17
CA CYS A 36 8.55 -4.94 -8.54
C CYS A 36 9.77 -5.18 -9.45
N ASN A 37 10.97 -4.82 -8.99
CA ASN A 37 12.22 -5.06 -9.73
C ASN A 37 12.50 -6.56 -9.89
N TYR A 38 12.24 -7.37 -8.86
CA TYR A 38 12.46 -8.81 -8.88
C TYR A 38 11.54 -9.49 -9.90
N ALA A 39 10.25 -9.20 -9.84
CA ALA A 39 9.26 -9.74 -10.77
C ALA A 39 9.52 -9.31 -12.21
N HIS A 40 9.85 -8.03 -12.43
CA HIS A 40 10.19 -7.52 -13.76
C HIS A 40 11.43 -8.18 -14.34
N THR A 41 12.52 -8.26 -13.57
CA THR A 41 13.77 -8.89 -14.02
C THR A 41 13.59 -10.38 -14.30
N SER A 42 12.82 -11.08 -13.46
CA SER A 42 12.45 -12.48 -13.67
C SER A 42 11.67 -12.67 -14.98
N MET A 43 10.77 -11.75 -15.31
CA MET A 43 10.05 -11.77 -16.59
C MET A 43 10.97 -11.48 -17.78
N LEU A 44 11.88 -10.50 -17.67
CA LEU A 44 12.85 -10.22 -18.73
C LEU A 44 13.74 -11.45 -19.01
N LYS A 45 14.16 -12.16 -17.96
CA LYS A 45 14.89 -13.43 -18.04
C LYS A 45 14.06 -14.49 -18.76
N ALA A 46 12.82 -14.72 -18.32
CA ALA A 46 11.92 -15.74 -18.88
C ALA A 46 11.60 -15.51 -20.37
N GLN A 47 11.48 -14.25 -20.79
CA GLN A 47 11.25 -13.86 -22.19
C GLN A 47 12.54 -13.81 -23.04
N GLY A 48 13.72 -14.04 -22.43
CA GLY A 48 15.01 -13.92 -23.11
C GLY A 48 15.31 -12.52 -23.63
N ILE A 49 14.72 -11.48 -23.00
CA ILE A 49 14.94 -10.07 -23.36
C ILE A 49 16.32 -9.60 -22.88
N ILE A 50 16.81 -10.17 -21.78
CA ILE A 50 18.14 -9.94 -21.23
C ILE A 50 18.85 -11.29 -21.06
N ASP A 51 20.18 -11.25 -21.00
CA ASP A 51 21.00 -12.45 -20.80
C ASP A 51 20.72 -13.11 -19.44
N GLU A 52 20.75 -14.44 -19.41
CA GLU A 52 20.41 -15.23 -18.23
C GLU A 52 21.35 -14.97 -17.05
N GLU A 53 22.66 -14.91 -17.31
CA GLU A 53 23.67 -14.68 -16.26
C GLU A 53 23.60 -13.24 -15.73
N ILE A 54 23.25 -12.27 -16.59
CA ILE A 54 23.03 -10.89 -16.16
C ILE A 54 21.79 -10.79 -15.28
N ALA A 55 20.68 -11.43 -15.67
CA ALA A 55 19.46 -11.44 -14.88
C ALA A 55 19.68 -12.04 -13.49
N ASP A 56 20.41 -13.15 -13.39
CA ASP A 56 20.69 -13.81 -12.12
C ASP A 56 21.50 -12.92 -11.18
N LYS A 57 22.53 -12.22 -11.68
CA LYS A 57 23.28 -11.25 -10.87
C LYS A 57 22.41 -10.12 -10.33
N ILE A 58 21.45 -9.64 -11.12
CA ILE A 58 20.52 -8.59 -10.70
C ILE A 58 19.58 -9.12 -9.62
N LEU A 59 19.01 -10.32 -9.80
CA LEU A 59 18.12 -10.94 -8.82
C LEU A 59 18.85 -11.22 -7.49
N GLU A 60 20.08 -11.75 -7.54
CA GLU A 60 20.92 -11.96 -6.35
C GLU A 60 21.21 -10.65 -5.59
N ALA A 61 21.46 -9.55 -6.32
CA ALA A 61 21.67 -8.24 -5.73
C ALA A 61 20.40 -7.70 -5.05
N LEU A 62 19.22 -7.94 -5.64
CA LEU A 62 17.93 -7.56 -5.08
C LEU A 62 17.59 -8.40 -3.84
N ASP A 63 17.83 -9.71 -3.87
CA ASP A 63 17.65 -10.59 -2.71
C ASP A 63 18.52 -10.14 -1.54
N LYS A 64 19.80 -9.84 -1.81
CA LYS A 64 20.72 -9.30 -0.81
C LYS A 64 20.21 -7.98 -0.22
N LEU A 65 19.72 -7.07 -1.06
CA LEU A 65 19.17 -5.79 -0.59
C LEU A 65 17.91 -6.00 0.26
N SER A 66 17.07 -6.98 -0.09
CA SER A 66 15.90 -7.34 0.70
C SER A 66 16.29 -7.82 2.10
N ASP A 67 17.37 -8.60 2.22
CA ASP A 67 17.88 -9.08 3.51
C ASP A 67 18.54 -7.97 4.35
N GLU A 68 19.28 -7.05 3.72
CA GLU A 68 19.95 -5.94 4.40
C GLU A 68 18.97 -4.81 4.80
N GLY A 69 17.87 -4.67 4.06
CA GLY A 69 16.80 -3.71 4.31
C GLY A 69 17.12 -2.28 3.86
N PHE A 70 16.16 -1.37 4.10
CA PHE A 70 16.22 0.02 3.62
C PHE A 70 17.47 0.78 4.07
N ASP A 71 17.98 0.48 5.27
CA ASP A 71 19.13 1.19 5.84
C ASP A 71 20.47 0.83 5.15
N ALA A 72 20.47 -0.17 4.26
CA ALA A 72 21.60 -0.47 3.38
C ALA A 72 21.74 0.50 2.19
N LEU A 73 20.69 1.27 1.90
CA LEU A 73 20.70 2.27 0.85
C LEU A 73 21.54 3.48 1.25
N GLU A 74 22.40 3.91 0.33
CA GLU A 74 23.15 5.15 0.48
C GLU A 74 22.39 6.30 -0.20
N PHE A 75 22.03 7.30 0.61
CA PHE A 75 21.40 8.52 0.14
C PHE A 75 22.45 9.64 0.11
N ASP A 76 22.86 10.06 -1.09
CA ASP A 76 23.58 11.31 -1.29
C ASP A 76 22.66 12.38 -1.89
N HIS A 77 23.14 13.62 -2.00
CA HIS A 77 22.35 14.75 -2.53
C HIS A 77 21.87 14.57 -3.98
N SER A 78 22.38 13.57 -4.71
CA SER A 78 21.98 13.25 -6.08
C SER A 78 20.95 12.13 -6.20
N VAL A 79 20.58 11.51 -5.09
CA VAL A 79 19.53 10.47 -5.02
C VAL A 79 18.19 11.16 -4.75
N GLU A 80 17.29 11.14 -5.75
CA GLU A 80 16.00 11.84 -5.68
C GLU A 80 14.91 10.99 -5.00
N ASP A 81 14.91 9.68 -5.26
CA ASP A 81 13.91 8.72 -4.83
C ASP A 81 14.53 7.36 -4.42
N VAL A 82 13.75 6.49 -3.76
CA VAL A 82 14.18 5.13 -3.39
C VAL A 82 14.56 4.30 -4.60
N HIS A 83 13.87 4.49 -5.73
CA HIS A 83 14.10 3.68 -6.90
C HIS A 83 15.50 3.93 -7.50
N MET A 84 15.98 5.17 -7.47
CA MET A 84 17.35 5.53 -7.82
C MET A 84 18.34 4.95 -6.81
N ALA A 85 17.99 4.93 -5.53
CA ALA A 85 18.83 4.32 -4.50
C ALA A 85 19.01 2.82 -4.73
N VAL A 86 17.91 2.10 -5.02
CA VAL A 86 17.92 0.67 -5.36
C VAL A 86 18.72 0.42 -6.65
N GLU A 87 18.51 1.21 -7.71
CA GLU A 87 19.31 1.14 -8.94
C GLU A 87 20.81 1.32 -8.67
N ASN A 88 21.18 2.32 -7.86
CA ASN A 88 22.57 2.58 -7.50
C ASN A 88 23.16 1.42 -6.69
N TYR A 89 22.40 0.84 -5.77
CA TYR A 89 22.82 -0.34 -5.00
C TYR A 89 23.11 -1.53 -5.92
N VAL A 90 22.15 -1.89 -6.79
CA VAL A 90 22.31 -3.00 -7.74
C VAL A 90 23.48 -2.74 -8.69
N THR A 91 23.61 -1.50 -9.20
CA THR A 91 24.72 -1.11 -10.08
C THR A 91 26.09 -1.23 -9.41
N LYS A 92 26.22 -0.94 -8.11
CA LYS A 92 27.48 -1.13 -7.37
C LYS A 92 27.91 -2.59 -7.31
N LEU A 93 26.96 -3.54 -7.27
CA LEU A 93 27.24 -4.97 -7.17
C LEU A 93 27.42 -5.63 -8.55
N VAL A 94 26.57 -5.29 -9.52
CA VAL A 94 26.50 -5.94 -10.84
C VAL A 94 27.32 -5.21 -11.90
N GLY A 95 27.55 -3.90 -11.72
CA GLY A 95 28.18 -3.04 -12.72
C GLY A 95 27.18 -2.46 -13.74
N PRO A 96 27.64 -1.92 -14.88
CA PRO A 96 26.81 -1.22 -15.85
C PRO A 96 25.65 -2.05 -16.43
N GLU A 97 25.79 -3.38 -16.42
CA GLU A 97 24.76 -4.32 -16.88
C GLU A 97 23.51 -4.29 -16.00
N ALA A 98 23.58 -3.78 -14.77
CA ALA A 98 22.40 -3.54 -13.93
C ALA A 98 21.32 -2.72 -14.66
N GLY A 99 21.72 -1.81 -15.57
CA GLY A 99 20.80 -0.99 -16.34
C GLY A 99 19.79 -1.78 -17.18
N PHE A 100 20.05 -3.06 -17.48
CA PHE A 100 19.12 -3.93 -18.19
C PHE A 100 17.82 -4.19 -17.41
N MET A 101 17.80 -4.04 -16.07
CA MET A 101 16.58 -4.15 -15.26
C MET A 101 15.52 -3.07 -15.60
N HIS A 102 15.91 -2.00 -16.29
CA HIS A 102 15.00 -0.95 -16.75
C HIS A 102 14.47 -1.18 -18.16
N THR A 103 14.96 -2.18 -18.89
CA THR A 103 14.44 -2.50 -20.22
C THR A 103 12.94 -2.77 -20.12
N ALA A 104 12.17 -2.10 -20.99
CA ALA A 104 10.71 -2.22 -21.07
C ALA A 104 9.92 -1.76 -19.82
N LYS A 105 10.54 -0.98 -18.92
CA LYS A 105 9.90 -0.41 -17.71
C LYS A 105 10.12 1.10 -17.63
N SER A 106 9.27 1.82 -16.90
CA SER A 106 9.44 3.23 -16.56
C SER A 106 9.31 3.45 -15.06
N ARG A 107 9.72 4.63 -14.58
CA ARG A 107 9.39 5.05 -13.21
C ARG A 107 7.88 5.17 -13.01
N ASN A 108 7.13 5.50 -14.06
CA ASN A 108 5.68 5.74 -14.00
C ASN A 108 4.88 4.48 -13.63
N ASP A 109 5.12 3.37 -14.32
CA ASP A 109 4.44 2.11 -14.02
C ASP A 109 5.05 1.41 -12.81
N GLN A 110 6.35 1.58 -12.56
CA GLN A 110 7.00 1.12 -11.34
C GLN A 110 6.36 1.72 -10.08
N VAL A 111 6.35 3.05 -9.93
CA VAL A 111 5.76 3.70 -8.74
C VAL A 111 4.26 3.40 -8.59
N ALA A 112 3.53 3.25 -9.70
CA ALA A 112 2.13 2.85 -9.65
C ALA A 112 1.97 1.41 -9.13
N THR A 113 2.90 0.51 -9.48
CA THR A 113 2.94 -0.87 -8.98
C THR A 113 3.27 -0.87 -7.49
N ASP A 114 4.30 -0.14 -7.08
CA ASP A 114 4.79 -0.13 -5.70
C ASP A 114 3.72 0.40 -4.73
N ILE A 115 3.02 1.48 -5.11
CA ILE A 115 1.91 2.04 -4.32
C ILE A 115 0.78 1.03 -4.18
N ARG A 116 0.42 0.31 -5.24
CA ARG A 116 -0.67 -0.67 -5.20
C ARG A 116 -0.32 -1.88 -4.35
N LEU A 117 0.91 -2.39 -4.43
CA LEU A 117 1.41 -3.46 -3.56
C LEU A 117 1.34 -3.05 -2.09
N LEU A 118 1.90 -1.90 -1.75
CA LEU A 118 1.87 -1.38 -0.38
C LEU A 118 0.42 -1.20 0.11
N LEU A 119 -0.43 -0.56 -0.70
CA LEU A 119 -1.80 -0.26 -0.30
C LEU A 119 -2.64 -1.53 -0.13
N ARG A 120 -2.45 -2.52 -1.00
CA ARG A 120 -3.08 -3.85 -0.89
C ARG A 120 -2.77 -4.46 0.47
N ASP A 121 -1.50 -4.50 0.84
CA ASP A 121 -1.05 -5.14 2.09
C ASP A 121 -1.58 -4.37 3.31
N ARG A 122 -1.55 -3.03 3.27
CA ARG A 122 -2.12 -2.18 4.34
C ARG A 122 -3.63 -2.33 4.48
N ILE A 123 -4.37 -2.47 3.39
CA ILE A 123 -5.81 -2.74 3.45
C ILE A 123 -6.06 -4.08 4.15
N SER A 124 -5.30 -5.12 3.82
CA SER A 124 -5.42 -6.43 4.48
C SER A 124 -5.11 -6.37 5.98
N GLU A 125 -4.08 -5.64 6.40
CA GLU A 125 -3.77 -5.43 7.82
C GLU A 125 -4.93 -4.75 8.57
N ILE A 126 -5.50 -3.69 7.97
CA ILE A 126 -6.62 -2.95 8.57
C ILE A 126 -7.87 -3.83 8.64
N GLN A 127 -8.14 -4.61 7.60
CA GLN A 127 -9.25 -5.57 7.57
C GLN A 127 -9.13 -6.61 8.68
N ILE A 128 -7.93 -7.15 8.93
CA ILE A 128 -7.66 -8.06 10.05
C ILE A 128 -7.98 -7.37 11.38
N GLY A 129 -7.47 -6.15 11.61
CA GLY A 129 -7.75 -5.40 12.83
C GLY A 129 -9.24 -5.11 13.05
N ILE A 130 -10.00 -4.85 11.98
CA ILE A 130 -11.47 -4.71 12.06
C ILE A 130 -12.13 -6.02 12.50
N LEU A 131 -11.71 -7.16 11.95
CA LEU A 131 -12.26 -8.47 12.30
C LEU A 131 -11.94 -8.85 13.76
N GLU A 132 -10.71 -8.63 14.20
CA GLU A 132 -10.30 -8.84 15.60
C GLU A 132 -11.11 -7.96 16.56
N PHE A 133 -11.36 -6.69 16.19
CA PHE A 133 -12.18 -5.81 17.01
C PHE A 133 -13.65 -6.26 17.05
N ILE A 134 -14.20 -6.70 15.92
CA ILE A 134 -15.54 -7.30 15.88
C ILE A 134 -15.60 -8.54 16.78
N GLU A 135 -14.61 -9.42 16.75
CA GLU A 135 -14.56 -10.61 17.62
C GLU A 135 -14.61 -10.23 19.10
N GLY A 136 -13.83 -9.24 19.53
CA GLY A 136 -13.90 -8.72 20.90
C GLY A 136 -15.29 -8.18 21.28
N ILE A 137 -15.94 -7.45 20.36
CA ILE A 137 -17.32 -6.96 20.56
C ILE A 137 -18.30 -8.13 20.68
N LEU A 138 -18.15 -9.18 19.87
CA LEU A 138 -19.03 -10.35 19.87
C LEU A 138 -18.94 -11.11 21.20
N GLU A 139 -17.74 -11.29 21.76
CA GLU A 139 -17.59 -11.99 23.02
C GLU A 139 -18.17 -11.20 24.20
N LEU A 140 -17.96 -9.88 24.24
CA LEU A 140 -18.63 -9.01 25.23
C LEU A 140 -20.16 -9.05 25.07
N ALA A 141 -20.66 -8.99 23.84
CA ALA A 141 -22.09 -9.08 23.58
C ALA A 141 -22.68 -10.43 24.02
N LYS A 142 -21.91 -11.52 23.90
CA LYS A 142 -22.33 -12.86 24.33
C LYS A 142 -22.40 -12.99 25.84
N GLU A 143 -21.49 -12.34 26.58
CA GLU A 143 -21.52 -12.29 28.05
C GLU A 143 -22.70 -11.45 28.55
N HIS A 144 -22.98 -10.32 27.88
CA HIS A 144 -23.93 -9.31 28.34
C HIS A 144 -25.30 -9.35 27.64
N LYS A 145 -25.76 -10.53 27.22
CA LYS A 145 -27.07 -10.71 26.53
C LYS A 145 -28.26 -10.18 27.31
N GLU A 146 -28.24 -10.40 28.62
CA GLU A 146 -29.33 -10.06 29.54
C GLU A 146 -29.02 -8.80 30.38
N THR A 147 -27.85 -8.17 30.18
CA THR A 147 -27.47 -6.95 30.90
C THR A 147 -28.30 -5.79 30.36
N VAL A 148 -29.35 -5.42 31.09
CA VAL A 148 -30.21 -4.29 30.74
C VAL A 148 -29.46 -2.97 30.90
N MET A 149 -29.55 -2.13 29.89
CA MET A 149 -29.08 -0.74 29.91
C MET A 149 -30.14 0.19 29.33
N ILE A 150 -29.96 1.49 29.52
CA ILE A 150 -30.83 2.50 28.90
C ILE A 150 -30.32 2.77 27.49
N GLY A 151 -31.20 2.70 26.49
CA GLY A 151 -30.96 3.20 25.15
C GLY A 151 -31.20 4.71 25.11
N TYR A 152 -30.34 5.43 24.37
CA TYR A 152 -30.36 6.89 24.30
C TYR A 152 -30.73 7.40 22.91
N THR A 153 -31.54 8.46 22.87
CA THR A 153 -31.74 9.31 21.69
C THR A 153 -31.59 10.76 22.11
N HIS A 154 -30.80 11.57 21.40
CA HIS A 154 -30.44 12.94 21.85
C HIS A 154 -29.83 12.98 23.27
N LEU A 155 -29.12 11.91 23.65
CA LEU A 155 -28.62 11.67 25.02
C LEU A 155 -29.70 11.67 26.11
N GLN A 156 -30.98 11.51 25.73
CA GLN A 156 -32.10 11.34 26.65
C GLN A 156 -32.45 9.86 26.76
N HIS A 157 -32.87 9.43 27.97
CA HIS A 157 -33.36 8.08 28.21
C HIS A 157 -34.58 7.79 27.31
N ALA A 158 -34.45 6.80 26.43
CA ALA A 158 -35.49 6.43 25.50
C ALA A 158 -36.20 5.14 25.93
N GLN A 159 -35.52 4.00 25.82
CA GLN A 159 -36.09 2.68 26.08
C GLN A 159 -35.06 1.74 26.71
N PRO A 160 -35.46 0.78 27.54
CA PRO A 160 -34.57 -0.30 27.98
C PRO A 160 -34.13 -1.15 26.79
N VAL A 161 -32.82 -1.39 26.70
CA VAL A 161 -32.19 -2.32 25.74
C VAL A 161 -31.22 -3.23 26.51
N THR A 162 -30.53 -4.14 25.83
CA THR A 162 -29.42 -4.89 26.43
C THR A 162 -28.08 -4.37 25.93
N LEU A 163 -27.04 -4.46 26.74
CA LEU A 163 -25.68 -4.08 26.35
C LEU A 163 -25.24 -4.87 25.10
N ALA A 164 -25.59 -6.15 25.02
CA ALA A 164 -25.38 -6.94 23.81
C ALA A 164 -26.04 -6.32 22.57
N HIS A 165 -27.29 -5.86 22.65
CA HIS A 165 -27.96 -5.23 21.51
C HIS A 165 -27.24 -3.97 21.05
N HIS A 166 -26.74 -3.16 21.98
CA HIS A 166 -25.98 -1.95 21.69
C HIS A 166 -24.61 -2.28 21.06
N LEU A 167 -23.86 -3.21 21.63
CA LEU A 167 -22.57 -3.67 21.11
C LEU A 167 -22.71 -4.26 19.69
N MET A 168 -23.76 -5.02 19.43
CA MET A 168 -24.03 -5.55 18.10
C MET A 168 -24.28 -4.45 17.06
N ALA A 169 -24.76 -3.27 17.44
CA ALA A 169 -24.90 -2.15 16.51
C ALA A 169 -23.53 -1.67 16.00
N HIS A 170 -22.51 -1.67 16.86
CA HIS A 170 -21.12 -1.33 16.50
C HIS A 170 -20.50 -2.39 15.59
N ALA A 171 -20.67 -3.68 15.92
CA ALA A 171 -20.22 -4.78 15.07
C ALA A 171 -20.81 -4.70 13.65
N GLN A 172 -22.09 -4.33 13.51
CA GLN A 172 -22.72 -4.15 12.20
C GLN A 172 -22.18 -2.94 11.43
N ALA A 173 -21.78 -1.87 12.10
CA ALA A 173 -21.14 -0.72 11.46
C ALA A 173 -19.75 -1.09 10.94
N LEU A 174 -18.92 -1.69 11.78
CA LEU A 174 -17.58 -2.16 11.44
C LEU A 174 -17.60 -3.21 10.31
N LYS A 175 -18.59 -4.11 10.30
CA LYS A 175 -18.79 -5.06 9.19
C LYS A 175 -18.95 -4.33 7.84
N ARG A 176 -19.65 -3.20 7.80
CA ARG A 176 -19.78 -2.41 6.56
C ARG A 176 -18.49 -1.71 6.19
N ASP A 177 -17.70 -1.27 7.17
CA ASP A 177 -16.35 -0.73 6.93
C ASP A 177 -15.43 -1.79 6.32
N TYR A 178 -15.43 -3.02 6.86
CA TYR A 178 -14.71 -4.16 6.28
C TYR A 178 -15.14 -4.43 4.83
N GLN A 179 -16.45 -4.45 4.56
CA GLN A 179 -16.99 -4.72 3.22
C GLN A 179 -16.58 -3.65 2.21
N ARG A 180 -16.57 -2.37 2.61
CA ARG A 180 -16.06 -1.29 1.75
C ARG A 180 -14.61 -1.50 1.37
N LEU A 181 -13.76 -1.77 2.36
CA LEU A 181 -12.35 -2.06 2.13
C LEU A 181 -12.13 -3.31 1.26
N ASP A 182 -12.95 -4.35 1.42
CA ASP A 182 -12.92 -5.56 0.57
C ASP A 182 -13.26 -5.24 -0.89
N ASP A 183 -14.24 -4.38 -1.12
CA ASP A 183 -14.55 -3.95 -2.47
C ASP A 183 -13.40 -3.11 -3.06
N THR A 184 -12.84 -2.18 -2.29
CA THR A 184 -11.72 -1.32 -2.72
C THR A 184 -10.45 -2.13 -3.00
N TYR A 185 -10.17 -3.15 -2.18
CA TYR A 185 -9.06 -4.08 -2.37
C TYR A 185 -9.03 -4.67 -3.79
N LYS A 186 -10.19 -5.08 -4.32
CA LYS A 186 -10.30 -5.66 -5.67
C LYS A 186 -9.83 -4.70 -6.77
N ARG A 187 -10.02 -3.39 -6.58
CA ARG A 187 -9.56 -2.35 -7.52
C ARG A 187 -8.10 -1.97 -7.30
N VAL A 188 -7.62 -2.04 -6.06
CA VAL A 188 -6.21 -1.85 -5.71
C VAL A 188 -5.35 -2.98 -6.29
N ASN A 189 -5.84 -4.23 -6.23
CA ASN A 189 -5.13 -5.46 -6.61
C ASN A 189 -5.07 -5.72 -8.13
N LEU A 190 -4.85 -4.66 -8.92
CA LEU A 190 -4.66 -4.72 -10.37
C LEU A 190 -3.26 -4.22 -10.75
N ASN A 191 -2.54 -5.00 -11.55
CA ASN A 191 -1.14 -4.76 -11.92
C ASN A 191 -0.98 -3.68 -13.02
N PRO A 192 -0.33 -2.53 -12.75
CA PRO A 192 -0.01 -1.53 -13.78
C PRO A 192 1.28 -1.84 -14.55
N LEU A 193 2.15 -2.74 -14.06
CA LEU A 193 3.46 -3.01 -14.62
C LEU A 193 3.39 -3.49 -16.08
N GLY A 194 4.29 -2.97 -16.91
CA GLY A 194 4.29 -3.18 -18.36
C GLY A 194 3.58 -2.07 -19.14
N SER A 195 2.98 -1.10 -18.44
CA SER A 195 2.50 0.15 -19.06
C SER A 195 3.64 1.05 -19.52
N ALA A 196 4.85 0.81 -19.00
CA ALA A 196 6.05 1.63 -19.17
C ALA A 196 5.73 3.10 -18.90
N ALA A 197 6.17 4.02 -19.76
CA ALA A 197 5.94 5.45 -19.52
C ALA A 197 4.45 5.83 -19.65
N MET A 198 3.71 5.21 -20.56
CA MET A 198 2.29 5.48 -20.85
C MET A 198 1.73 4.64 -22.01
N ALA A 199 2.58 4.09 -22.87
CA ALA A 199 2.19 3.51 -24.16
C ALA A 199 2.71 2.08 -24.35
N THR A 200 2.92 1.35 -23.25
CA THR A 200 3.55 0.03 -23.25
C THR A 200 4.97 0.07 -23.83
N THR A 201 5.42 -1.05 -24.41
CA THR A 201 6.79 -1.28 -24.86
C THR A 201 6.78 -2.08 -26.16
N SER A 202 7.81 -1.92 -26.99
CA SER A 202 8.00 -2.73 -28.21
C SER A 202 8.62 -4.10 -27.93
N PHE A 203 9.09 -4.34 -26.70
CA PHE A 203 9.59 -5.64 -26.27
C PHE A 203 8.42 -6.61 -26.03
N PRO A 204 8.58 -7.90 -26.34
CA PRO A 204 7.54 -8.91 -26.10
C PRO A 204 7.50 -9.29 -24.61
N ILE A 205 7.10 -8.35 -23.74
CA ILE A 205 6.97 -8.60 -22.31
C ILE A 205 5.77 -9.48 -21.99
N ASP A 206 5.85 -10.21 -20.88
CA ASP A 206 4.75 -11.02 -20.36
C ASP A 206 4.15 -10.37 -19.10
N ARG A 207 3.00 -9.72 -19.27
CA ARG A 207 2.29 -9.06 -18.16
C ARG A 207 1.55 -10.06 -17.28
N GLU A 208 1.19 -11.23 -17.80
CA GLU A 208 0.53 -12.27 -17.01
C GLU A 208 1.53 -12.84 -15.99
N LEU A 209 2.76 -13.07 -16.42
CA LEU A 209 3.83 -13.52 -15.53
C LEU A 209 4.11 -12.53 -14.39
N THR A 210 4.29 -11.24 -14.70
CA THR A 210 4.54 -10.25 -13.62
C THR A 210 3.34 -10.08 -12.69
N THR A 211 2.11 -10.19 -13.22
CA THR A 211 0.88 -10.17 -12.41
C THR A 211 0.88 -11.32 -11.40
N GLN A 212 1.20 -12.55 -11.86
CA GLN A 212 1.29 -13.73 -11.00
C GLN A 212 2.41 -13.62 -9.96
N LEU A 213 3.61 -13.21 -10.38
CA LEU A 213 4.77 -13.09 -9.48
C LEU A 213 4.54 -12.06 -8.36
N LEU A 214 3.78 -11.01 -8.63
CA LEU A 214 3.45 -9.95 -7.67
C LEU A 214 2.16 -10.22 -6.88
N GLY A 215 1.43 -11.31 -7.18
CA GLY A 215 0.20 -11.69 -6.50
C GLY A 215 -0.98 -10.74 -6.79
N PHE A 216 -1.00 -10.08 -7.94
CA PHE A 216 -2.16 -9.33 -8.41
C PHE A 216 -3.20 -10.30 -9.02
N ASP A 217 -4.47 -9.91 -8.98
CA ASP A 217 -5.55 -10.74 -9.54
C ASP A 217 -5.61 -10.63 -11.08
N ASP A 218 -5.29 -9.46 -11.62
CA ASP A 218 -5.27 -9.18 -13.06
C ASP A 218 -4.39 -7.93 -13.33
N TYR A 219 -4.16 -7.59 -14.59
CA TYR A 219 -3.47 -6.36 -15.01
C TYR A 219 -4.43 -5.28 -15.51
N LEU A 220 -4.02 -4.01 -15.40
CA LEU A 220 -4.77 -2.91 -15.98
C LEU A 220 -4.68 -2.96 -17.51
N GLU A 221 -5.83 -2.99 -18.18
CA GLU A 221 -5.90 -3.20 -19.64
C GLU A 221 -5.29 -2.03 -20.44
N ASN A 222 -5.46 -0.80 -19.97
CA ASN A 222 -4.98 0.40 -20.67
C ASN A 222 -3.74 0.99 -19.99
N SER A 223 -2.66 1.18 -20.76
CA SER A 223 -1.39 1.66 -20.22
C SER A 223 -1.40 3.13 -19.77
N MET A 224 -2.21 3.98 -20.39
CA MET A 224 -2.32 5.39 -19.97
C MET A 224 -3.05 5.49 -18.64
N ASP A 225 -4.11 4.70 -18.49
CA ASP A 225 -4.81 4.53 -17.21
C ASP A 225 -3.90 3.94 -16.13
N GLY A 226 -3.12 2.90 -16.48
CA GLY A 226 -2.21 2.20 -15.56
C GLY A 226 -1.20 3.11 -14.87
N VAL A 227 -0.74 4.15 -15.56
CA VAL A 227 0.24 5.11 -14.98
C VAL A 227 -0.41 6.34 -14.35
N SER A 228 -1.62 6.72 -14.77
CA SER A 228 -2.25 8.00 -14.38
C SER A 228 -3.36 7.87 -13.34
N SER A 229 -4.01 6.71 -13.22
CA SER A 229 -5.13 6.48 -12.30
C SER A 229 -4.68 6.55 -10.83
N ARG A 230 -5.48 7.23 -10.01
CA ARG A 230 -5.30 7.34 -8.54
C ARG A 230 -6.63 7.23 -7.79
N ASP A 231 -7.69 6.79 -8.47
CA ASP A 231 -9.02 6.55 -7.89
C ASP A 231 -8.97 5.60 -6.68
N HIS A 232 -8.25 4.50 -6.77
CA HIS A 232 -8.07 3.52 -5.70
C HIS A 232 -7.48 4.13 -4.43
N ILE A 233 -6.63 5.15 -4.54
CA ILE A 233 -6.11 5.91 -3.39
C ILE A 233 -7.22 6.77 -2.79
N ALA A 234 -7.95 7.52 -3.63
CA ALA A 234 -9.05 8.37 -3.17
C ALA A 234 -10.16 7.56 -2.50
N GLU A 235 -10.49 6.40 -3.06
CA GLU A 235 -11.45 5.45 -2.51
C GLU A 235 -10.98 4.91 -1.15
N THR A 236 -9.71 4.50 -1.05
CA THR A 236 -9.16 4.03 0.22
C THR A 236 -9.18 5.13 1.29
N VAL A 237 -8.82 6.37 0.95
CA VAL A 237 -8.89 7.51 1.89
C VAL A 237 -10.33 7.74 2.37
N PHE A 238 -11.31 7.63 1.47
CA PHE A 238 -12.72 7.73 1.83
C PHE A 238 -13.14 6.61 2.79
N ASP A 239 -12.78 5.36 2.49
CA ASP A 239 -13.12 4.20 3.33
C ASP A 239 -12.51 4.31 4.73
N LEU A 240 -11.26 4.76 4.83
CA LEU A 240 -10.60 5.02 6.12
C LEU A 240 -11.26 6.18 6.88
N SER A 241 -11.72 7.23 6.18
CA SER A 241 -12.46 8.33 6.80
C SER A 241 -13.82 7.87 7.36
N ALA A 242 -14.50 6.98 6.64
CA ALA A 242 -15.74 6.36 7.10
C ALA A 242 -15.49 5.47 8.33
N LEU A 243 -14.44 4.64 8.32
CA LEU A 243 -14.03 3.83 9.47
C LEU A 243 -13.71 4.71 10.69
N CYS A 244 -12.95 5.78 10.52
CA CYS A 244 -12.66 6.74 11.60
C CYS A 244 -13.94 7.37 12.18
N THR A 245 -14.96 7.59 11.36
CA THR A 245 -16.27 8.08 11.83
C THR A 245 -17.02 7.02 12.64
N THR A 246 -16.97 5.76 12.24
CA THR A 246 -17.50 4.64 13.03
C THR A 246 -16.79 4.55 14.38
N LEU A 247 -15.46 4.56 14.38
CA LEU A 247 -14.64 4.45 15.59
C LEU A 247 -14.84 5.64 16.53
N SER A 248 -14.92 6.86 16.01
CA SER A 248 -15.12 8.05 16.85
C SER A 248 -16.43 8.00 17.62
N LYS A 249 -17.50 7.47 17.02
CA LYS A 249 -18.78 7.25 17.70
C LYS A 249 -18.65 6.26 18.86
N ILE A 250 -17.94 5.15 18.66
CA ILE A 250 -17.69 4.15 19.71
C ILE A 250 -16.88 4.78 20.85
N CYS A 251 -15.82 5.52 20.52
CA CYS A 251 -15.00 6.22 21.50
C CYS A 251 -15.80 7.24 22.31
N GLU A 252 -16.64 8.05 21.66
CA GLU A 252 -17.48 9.06 22.34
C GLU A 252 -18.42 8.40 23.36
N GLU A 253 -19.03 7.27 22.99
CA GLU A 253 -19.89 6.51 23.91
C GLU A 253 -19.10 5.97 25.10
N LEU A 254 -17.93 5.37 24.89
CA LEU A 254 -17.08 4.86 25.97
C LEU A 254 -16.61 5.98 26.91
N VAL A 255 -16.22 7.13 26.35
CA VAL A 255 -15.85 8.32 27.14
C VAL A 255 -17.02 8.73 28.04
N LEU A 256 -18.22 8.89 27.48
CA LEU A 256 -19.42 9.24 28.25
C LEU A 256 -19.75 8.18 29.31
N TRP A 257 -19.74 6.90 28.95
CA TRP A 257 -20.09 5.79 29.84
C TRP A 257 -19.13 5.64 31.03
N SER A 258 -17.87 6.04 30.86
CA SER A 258 -16.83 6.00 31.90
C SER A 258 -16.84 7.20 32.86
N THR A 259 -17.68 8.21 32.61
CA THR A 259 -17.82 9.36 33.51
C THR A 259 -18.45 8.96 34.84
N TYR A 260 -18.23 9.78 35.88
CA TYR A 260 -18.86 9.58 37.19
C TYR A 260 -20.40 9.65 37.10
N GLU A 261 -20.92 10.53 36.24
CA GLU A 261 -22.35 10.74 36.05
C GLU A 261 -23.06 9.54 35.43
N PHE A 262 -22.42 8.85 34.48
CA PHE A 262 -22.99 7.66 33.84
C PHE A 262 -22.62 6.38 34.59
N GLY A 263 -21.34 6.18 34.89
CA GLY A 263 -20.84 5.01 35.63
C GLY A 263 -21.23 3.66 35.02
N ILE A 264 -21.38 3.60 33.69
CA ILE A 264 -21.81 2.39 32.97
C ILE A 264 -20.64 1.44 32.78
N VAL A 265 -19.44 1.96 32.52
CA VAL A 265 -18.21 1.18 32.32
C VAL A 265 -17.07 1.71 33.19
N SER A 266 -16.09 0.87 33.48
CA SER A 266 -14.80 1.24 34.08
C SER A 266 -13.67 0.83 33.15
N MET A 267 -12.66 1.71 33.01
CA MET A 267 -11.46 1.46 32.21
C MET A 267 -10.41 0.67 32.99
#